data_AF-A0A965VV66-F1
#
_entry.id   AF-A0A965VV66-F1
#
_cell.length_a   1.000
_cell.length_b   1.000
_cell.length_c   1.000
_cell.angle_alpha   90.00
_cell.angle_beta   90.00
_cell.angle_gamma   90.00
#
_symmetry.space_group_name_H-M   'P 1'
#
loop_
_entity.id
_entity.type
_entity.pdbx_description
1 polymer ?
#
loop_
_entity_poly.entity_id
_entity_poly.type
_entity_poly.pdbx_seq_one_letter_code
_entity_poly.pdbx_strand_id
1 'polypeptide(L)'
;MRQIIFQDIKTKLPWHLELLARLKIYQYREESNTFVVLNKHPLRVYADALCRKGNSTAVEVFIQKSRVMNALGAFGEVWLTQNILMRMAAREIAGVLGHEIGHNLFQRKTWMKRPGTIQEYHVGEYLADAISALLVGKENMAAAIRKIIDMREEIHPTKYSKTHPSGHARLAALENETYFDVARMILAQPDRQMEFIESFKPLHQKLVATCIPA
;
A
#
# COMPACT_ATOMS: atom_id res chain seq x y z
N MET A 1 -31.33 3.48 -22.49
CA MET A 1 -29.86 3.36 -22.39
C MET A 1 -29.28 4.71 -22.78
N ARG A 2 -28.91 5.56 -21.80
CA ARG A 2 -28.48 6.94 -22.09
C ARG A 2 -26.98 6.98 -22.39
N GLN A 3 -26.65 7.36 -23.62
CA GLN A 3 -25.30 7.63 -24.11
C GLN A 3 -24.86 8.98 -23.51
N ILE A 4 -23.82 8.99 -22.69
CA ILE A 4 -23.24 10.24 -22.17
C ILE A 4 -22.21 10.74 -23.17
N ILE A 5 -22.48 11.90 -23.76
CA ILE A 5 -21.61 12.68 -24.62
C ILE A 5 -20.62 13.42 -23.72
N PHE A 6 -19.32 13.21 -23.89
CA PHE A 6 -18.30 14.01 -23.20
C PHE A 6 -18.09 15.33 -23.94
N GLN A 7 -18.43 16.43 -23.28
CA GLN A 7 -18.01 17.77 -23.69
C GLN A 7 -16.55 18.02 -23.28
N ASP A 8 -15.85 18.74 -24.15
CA ASP A 8 -14.45 19.13 -24.10
C ASP A 8 -14.04 19.77 -22.76
N ILE A 9 -13.33 19.04 -21.90
CA ILE A 9 -12.69 19.59 -20.70
C ILE A 9 -11.22 19.90 -21.03
N LYS A 10 -10.98 21.15 -21.40
CA LYS A 10 -9.66 21.77 -21.65
C LYS A 10 -8.84 22.00 -20.36
N THR A 11 -8.60 20.96 -19.56
CA THR A 11 -7.50 21.00 -18.58
C THR A 11 -6.62 19.78 -18.78
N LYS A 12 -5.42 20.03 -19.34
CA LYS A 12 -4.43 19.01 -19.75
C LYS A 12 -4.25 17.94 -18.67
N LEU A 13 -4.95 16.81 -18.82
CA LEU A 13 -4.47 15.56 -18.27
C LEU A 13 -3.16 15.24 -18.98
N PRO A 14 -2.12 14.75 -18.29
CA PRO A 14 -0.97 14.17 -18.96
C PRO A 14 -1.48 13.17 -20.00
N TRP A 15 -1.01 13.30 -21.24
CA TRP A 15 -1.59 12.62 -22.41
C TRP A 15 -1.75 11.10 -22.22
N HIS A 16 -0.92 10.47 -21.40
CA HIS A 16 -1.04 9.05 -21.05
C HIS A 16 -2.28 8.73 -20.21
N LEU A 17 -2.71 9.59 -19.28
CA LEU A 17 -3.96 9.41 -18.55
C LEU A 17 -5.19 9.70 -19.41
N GLU A 18 -5.09 10.65 -20.32
CA GLU A 18 -6.16 10.92 -21.30
C GLU A 18 -6.32 9.72 -22.25
N LEU A 19 -5.21 9.14 -22.71
CA LEU A 19 -5.19 7.91 -23.50
C LEU A 19 -5.81 6.73 -22.72
N LEU A 20 -5.43 6.55 -21.45
CA LEU A 20 -5.96 5.48 -20.60
C LEU A 20 -7.45 5.64 -20.26
N ALA A 21 -7.92 6.88 -20.07
CA ALA A 21 -9.34 7.19 -19.91
C ALA A 21 -10.12 6.92 -21.21
N ARG A 22 -9.56 7.28 -22.37
CA ARG A 22 -10.13 6.98 -23.71
C ARG A 22 -10.18 5.48 -24.01
N LEU A 23 -9.24 4.70 -23.48
CA LEU A 23 -9.23 3.23 -23.58
C LEU A 23 -10.25 2.54 -22.65
N LYS A 24 -11.05 3.30 -21.88
CA LYS A 24 -12.10 2.79 -20.96
C LYS A 24 -11.60 1.81 -19.89
N ILE A 25 -10.35 1.93 -19.46
CA ILE A 25 -9.77 1.03 -18.45
C ILE A 25 -9.96 1.59 -17.02
N TYR A 26 -10.51 2.81 -16.93
CA TYR A 26 -10.84 3.50 -15.69
C TYR A 26 -12.21 4.19 -15.76
N GLN A 27 -12.87 4.35 -14.63
CA GLN A 27 -14.04 5.24 -14.49
C GLN A 27 -13.64 6.48 -13.67
N TYR A 28 -13.75 7.67 -14.27
CA TYR A 28 -13.43 8.92 -13.57
C TYR A 28 -14.57 9.35 -12.65
N ARG A 29 -14.23 9.74 -11.42
CA ARG A 29 -15.13 10.36 -10.43
C ARG A 29 -14.68 11.82 -10.24
N GLU A 30 -15.45 12.73 -10.82
CA GLU A 30 -15.12 14.15 -10.89
C GLU A 30 -15.06 14.81 -9.51
N GLU A 31 -16.02 14.49 -8.64
CA GLU A 31 -16.13 15.04 -7.27
C GLU A 31 -14.90 14.77 -6.39
N SER A 32 -14.15 13.70 -6.67
CA SER A 32 -12.98 13.28 -5.89
C SER A 32 -11.67 13.36 -6.66
N ASN A 33 -11.69 13.82 -7.92
CA ASN A 33 -10.51 13.88 -8.80
C ASN A 33 -9.74 12.54 -8.84
N THR A 34 -10.50 11.43 -8.91
CA THR A 34 -9.96 10.06 -8.85
C THR A 34 -10.48 9.19 -9.99
N PHE A 35 -9.65 8.22 -10.38
CA PHE A 35 -9.96 7.22 -11.37
C PHE A 35 -10.14 5.87 -10.68
N VAL A 36 -11.32 5.26 -10.79
CA VAL A 36 -11.55 3.88 -10.35
C VAL A 36 -10.93 2.93 -11.37
N VAL A 37 -10.11 2.00 -10.91
CA VAL A 37 -9.49 0.99 -11.75
C VAL A 37 -10.46 -0.18 -11.97
N LEU A 38 -10.86 -0.40 -13.22
CA LEU A 38 -11.88 -1.39 -13.58
C LEU A 38 -11.31 -2.82 -13.63
N ASN A 39 -12.18 -3.82 -13.52
CA ASN A 39 -11.83 -5.25 -13.38
C ASN A 39 -10.95 -5.82 -14.51
N LYS A 40 -10.88 -5.17 -15.68
CA LYS A 40 -10.02 -5.61 -16.81
C LYS A 40 -8.65 -4.93 -16.82
N HIS A 41 -8.41 -3.96 -15.94
CA HIS A 41 -7.12 -3.27 -15.87
C HIS A 41 -6.05 -4.19 -15.26
N PRO A 42 -4.82 -4.24 -15.81
CA PRO A 42 -3.73 -5.05 -15.26
C PRO A 42 -3.47 -4.85 -13.77
N LEU A 43 -3.43 -3.60 -13.28
CA LEU A 43 -3.30 -3.30 -11.85
C LEU A 43 -4.43 -3.89 -10.99
N ARG A 44 -5.68 -3.88 -11.47
CA ARG A 44 -6.81 -4.46 -10.72
C ARG A 44 -6.72 -5.99 -10.72
N VAL A 45 -6.44 -6.60 -11.87
CA VAL A 45 -6.23 -8.05 -11.98
C VAL A 45 -5.10 -8.51 -11.06
N TYR A 46 -4.02 -7.73 -11.01
CA TYR A 46 -2.88 -8.01 -10.14
C TYR A 46 -3.24 -7.85 -8.67
N ALA A 47 -3.91 -6.76 -8.28
CA ALA A 47 -4.40 -6.57 -6.90
C ALA A 47 -5.31 -7.72 -6.46
N ASP A 48 -6.26 -8.13 -7.30
CA ASP A 48 -7.15 -9.27 -7.03
C ASP A 48 -6.36 -10.58 -6.87
N ALA A 49 -5.29 -10.78 -7.65
CA ALA A 49 -4.42 -11.94 -7.49
C ALA A 49 -3.68 -11.93 -6.14
N LEU A 50 -3.22 -10.77 -5.68
CA LEU A 50 -2.59 -10.62 -4.37
C LEU A 50 -3.59 -10.86 -3.22
N CYS A 51 -4.81 -10.32 -3.31
CA CYS A 51 -5.85 -10.59 -2.32
C CYS A 51 -6.19 -12.07 -2.23
N ARG A 52 -6.30 -12.77 -3.37
CA ARG A 52 -6.50 -14.23 -3.40
C ARG A 52 -5.35 -14.98 -2.74
N LYS A 53 -4.10 -14.59 -3.03
CA LYS A 53 -2.91 -15.18 -2.39
C LYS A 53 -2.90 -14.93 -0.87
N GLY A 54 -3.46 -13.81 -0.42
CA GLY A 54 -3.63 -13.47 0.99
C GLY A 54 -4.94 -13.95 1.63
N ASN A 55 -5.68 -14.89 1.02
CA ASN A 55 -6.95 -15.43 1.52
C ASN A 55 -8.01 -14.36 1.85
N SER A 56 -8.15 -13.37 0.97
CA SER A 56 -9.02 -12.22 1.22
C SER A 56 -9.85 -11.83 0.02
N THR A 57 -10.90 -11.04 0.27
CA THR A 57 -11.76 -10.52 -0.78
C THR A 57 -11.06 -9.43 -1.58
N ALA A 58 -11.48 -9.26 -2.83
CA ALA A 58 -10.95 -8.25 -3.74
C ALA A 58 -10.96 -6.84 -3.11
N VAL A 59 -9.93 -6.06 -3.42
CA VAL A 59 -9.86 -4.63 -3.09
C VAL A 59 -10.24 -3.79 -4.30
N GLU A 60 -10.90 -2.68 -4.07
CA GLU A 60 -11.02 -1.65 -5.10
C GLU A 60 -9.70 -0.88 -5.21
N VAL A 61 -9.28 -0.57 -6.42
CA VAL A 61 -8.07 0.23 -6.66
C VAL A 61 -8.48 1.54 -7.27
N PHE A 62 -7.90 2.63 -6.78
CA PHE A 62 -8.15 3.99 -7.23
C PHE A 62 -6.83 4.69 -7.57
N ILE A 63 -6.87 5.57 -8.57
CA ILE A 63 -5.76 6.45 -8.90
C ILE A 63 -6.19 7.89 -8.67
N GLN A 64 -5.57 8.56 -7.71
CA GLN A 64 -5.80 9.98 -7.42
C GLN A 64 -4.83 10.85 -8.20
N LYS A 65 -5.33 11.89 -8.86
CA LYS A 65 -4.47 12.89 -9.50
C LYS A 65 -3.83 13.78 -8.44
N SER A 66 -2.55 13.55 -8.16
CA SER A 66 -1.77 14.29 -7.17
C SER A 66 -0.31 14.40 -7.61
N ARG A 67 0.33 15.53 -7.26
CA ARG A 67 1.78 15.73 -7.40
C ARG A 67 2.57 15.07 -6.28
N VAL A 68 1.92 14.75 -5.16
CA VAL A 68 2.53 14.03 -4.05
C VAL A 68 2.58 12.55 -4.39
N MET A 69 3.72 11.90 -4.15
CA MET A 69 3.82 10.44 -4.23
C MET A 69 3.29 9.83 -2.93
N ASN A 70 2.17 9.12 -2.99
CA ASN A 70 1.58 8.48 -1.82
C ASN A 70 0.68 7.30 -2.22
N ALA A 71 0.53 6.35 -1.32
CA ALA A 71 -0.46 5.29 -1.40
C ALA A 71 -1.21 5.18 -0.06
N LEU A 72 -2.39 4.57 -0.09
CA LEU A 72 -3.19 4.31 1.11
C LEU A 72 -4.07 3.07 0.89
N GLY A 73 -3.89 2.07 1.74
CA GLY A 73 -4.73 0.88 1.85
C GLY A 73 -5.63 0.98 3.07
N ALA A 74 -6.94 1.12 2.87
CA ALA A 74 -7.90 1.13 3.97
C ALA A 74 -9.29 0.70 3.49
N PHE A 75 -10.07 0.08 4.39
CA PHE A 75 -11.49 -0.24 4.17
C PHE A 75 -11.81 -1.07 2.91
N GLY A 76 -10.90 -1.94 2.49
CA GLY A 76 -11.06 -2.72 1.27
C GLY A 76 -10.71 -1.95 -0.01
N GLU A 77 -10.07 -0.79 0.12
CA GLU A 77 -9.66 0.06 -0.97
C GLU A 77 -8.14 0.29 -0.94
N VAL A 78 -7.55 0.47 -2.12
CA VAL A 78 -6.18 0.93 -2.30
C VAL A 78 -6.19 2.16 -3.19
N TRP A 79 -5.72 3.27 -2.65
CA TRP A 79 -5.60 4.55 -3.33
C TRP A 79 -4.12 4.77 -3.69
N LEU A 80 -3.82 4.92 -4.98
CA LEU A 80 -2.50 5.26 -5.47
C LEU A 80 -2.53 6.67 -6.03
N THR A 81 -1.52 7.50 -5.75
CA THR A 81 -1.39 8.75 -6.51
C THR A 81 -0.82 8.48 -7.89
N GLN A 82 -1.22 9.29 -8.88
CA GLN A 82 -0.68 9.23 -10.24
C GLN A 82 0.86 9.25 -10.25
N ASN A 83 1.48 10.01 -9.34
CA ASN A 83 2.92 10.18 -9.31
C ASN A 83 3.68 8.87 -9.00
N ILE A 84 3.07 7.93 -8.26
CA ILE A 84 3.62 6.58 -8.08
C ILE A 84 3.79 5.90 -9.43
N LEU A 85 2.73 5.92 -10.26
CA LEU A 85 2.73 5.23 -11.55
C LEU A 85 3.69 5.86 -12.56
N MET A 86 4.02 7.14 -12.40
CA MET A 86 4.94 7.86 -13.28
C MET A 86 6.41 7.68 -12.88
N ARG A 87 6.70 7.41 -11.61
CA ARG A 87 8.05 7.48 -11.05
C ARG A 87 8.61 6.14 -10.59
N MET A 88 7.75 5.15 -10.39
CA MET A 88 8.12 3.82 -9.91
C MET A 88 8.07 2.79 -11.02
N ALA A 89 9.05 1.89 -11.05
CA ALA A 89 9.05 0.74 -11.95
C ALA A 89 7.98 -0.29 -11.52
N ALA A 90 7.61 -1.21 -12.42
CA ALA A 90 6.58 -2.21 -12.14
C ALA A 90 6.83 -3.02 -10.85
N ARG A 91 8.08 -3.41 -10.59
CA ARG A 91 8.49 -4.12 -9.37
C ARG A 91 8.32 -3.31 -8.09
N GLU A 92 8.51 -2.00 -8.19
CA GLU A 92 8.39 -1.06 -7.07
C GLU A 92 6.90 -0.78 -6.80
N ILE A 93 6.10 -0.61 -7.86
CA ILE A 93 4.64 -0.51 -7.77
C ILE A 93 4.06 -1.78 -7.15
N ALA A 94 4.58 -2.96 -7.52
CA ALA A 94 4.17 -4.23 -6.92
C ALA A 94 4.43 -4.25 -5.40
N GLY A 95 5.60 -3.77 -4.95
CA GLY A 95 5.91 -3.64 -3.52
C GLY A 95 4.95 -2.70 -2.79
N VAL A 96 4.68 -1.51 -3.35
CA VAL A 96 3.71 -0.55 -2.76
C VAL A 96 2.32 -1.13 -2.70
N LEU A 97 1.81 -1.69 -3.80
CA LEU A 97 0.48 -2.28 -3.85
C LEU A 97 0.35 -3.46 -2.89
N GLY A 98 1.38 -4.31 -2.79
CA GLY A 98 1.43 -5.40 -1.82
C GLY A 98 1.39 -4.91 -0.37
N HIS A 99 2.04 -3.80 -0.07
CA HIS A 99 2.06 -3.18 1.26
C HIS A 99 0.67 -2.63 1.64
N GLU A 100 0.02 -1.88 0.76
CA GLU A 100 -1.34 -1.37 1.00
C GLU A 100 -2.40 -2.48 1.07
N ILE A 101 -2.21 -3.56 0.31
CA ILE A 101 -3.01 -4.76 0.47
C ILE A 101 -2.71 -5.41 1.83
N GLY A 102 -1.44 -5.48 2.24
CA GLY A 102 -1.02 -5.92 3.56
C GLY A 102 -1.79 -5.21 4.66
N HIS A 103 -1.86 -3.87 4.62
CA HIS A 103 -2.73 -3.09 5.49
C HIS A 103 -4.17 -3.58 5.43
N ASN A 104 -4.80 -3.65 4.25
CA ASN A 104 -6.17 -4.17 4.14
C ASN A 104 -6.37 -5.60 4.67
N LEU A 105 -5.34 -6.45 4.63
CA LEU A 105 -5.42 -7.83 5.10
C LEU A 105 -5.48 -7.91 6.62
N PHE A 106 -4.65 -7.15 7.35
CA PHE A 106 -4.65 -7.20 8.82
C PHE A 106 -5.42 -6.06 9.50
N GLN A 107 -5.81 -5.01 8.76
CA GLN A 107 -6.47 -3.81 9.28
C GLN A 107 -8.00 -3.82 9.20
N ARG A 108 -8.63 -4.86 8.62
CA ARG A 108 -10.09 -4.96 8.39
C ARG A 108 -10.97 -4.67 9.60
N LYS A 109 -10.48 -4.87 10.83
CA LYS A 109 -11.23 -4.62 12.08
C LYS A 109 -10.55 -3.66 13.04
N THR A 110 -9.28 -3.32 12.82
CA THR A 110 -8.36 -2.92 13.90
C THR A 110 -8.08 -1.41 13.92
N TRP A 111 -8.29 -0.73 12.79
CA TRP A 111 -8.04 0.72 12.62
C TRP A 111 -9.29 1.58 12.55
N MET A 112 -10.46 1.04 12.91
CA MET A 112 -11.62 1.89 13.21
C MET A 112 -11.35 2.85 14.38
N LYS A 113 -10.35 2.54 15.22
CA LYS A 113 -9.74 3.46 16.18
C LYS A 113 -8.28 3.66 15.78
N ARG A 114 -7.86 4.92 15.55
CA ARG A 114 -6.45 5.23 15.29
C ARG A 114 -5.58 4.69 16.44
N PRO A 115 -4.41 4.10 16.17
CA PRO A 115 -3.50 3.67 17.23
C PRO A 115 -3.18 4.82 18.15
N GLY A 116 -3.05 4.50 19.44
CA GLY A 116 -2.78 5.49 20.47
C GLY A 116 -1.32 5.92 20.51
N THR A 117 -0.41 5.12 19.92
CA THR A 117 1.04 5.35 19.99
C THR A 117 1.74 5.18 18.65
N ILE A 118 2.89 5.84 18.46
CA ILE A 118 3.75 5.72 17.27
C ILE A 118 4.26 4.28 17.11
N GLN A 119 4.54 3.60 18.22
CA GLN A 119 5.02 2.23 18.23
C GLN A 119 3.98 1.27 17.64
N GLU A 120 2.69 1.50 17.88
CA GLU A 120 1.62 0.71 17.27
C GLU A 120 1.50 0.95 15.76
N TYR A 121 1.77 2.18 15.28
CA TYR A 121 1.91 2.42 13.84
C TYR A 121 3.06 1.61 13.26
N HIS A 122 4.22 1.61 13.92
CA HIS A 122 5.41 0.91 13.43
C HIS A 122 5.19 -0.60 13.31
N VAL A 123 4.51 -1.23 14.27
CA VAL A 123 4.11 -2.65 14.16
C VAL A 123 3.31 -2.88 12.88
N GLY A 124 2.33 -2.01 12.61
CA GLY A 124 1.51 -2.09 11.40
C GLY A 124 2.34 -1.99 10.11
N GLU A 125 3.27 -1.04 10.05
CA GLU A 125 4.15 -0.83 8.89
C GLU A 125 5.04 -2.05 8.62
N TYR A 126 5.71 -2.58 9.64
CA TYR A 126 6.60 -3.74 9.46
C TYR A 126 5.84 -5.02 9.10
N LEU A 127 4.65 -5.22 9.67
CA LEU A 127 3.81 -6.36 9.30
C LEU A 127 3.25 -6.21 7.87
N ALA A 128 2.87 -5.00 7.46
CA ALA A 128 2.48 -4.73 6.07
C ALA A 128 3.62 -5.04 5.09
N ASP A 129 4.86 -4.71 5.46
CA ASP A 129 6.06 -5.04 4.67
C ASP A 129 6.30 -6.55 4.57
N ALA A 130 6.22 -7.26 5.69
CA ALA A 130 6.40 -8.72 5.70
C ALA A 130 5.29 -9.42 4.89
N ILE A 131 4.04 -9.00 5.04
CA ILE A 131 2.92 -9.52 4.24
C ILE A 131 3.16 -9.21 2.75
N SER A 132 3.53 -7.98 2.41
CA SER A 132 3.86 -7.60 1.02
C SER A 132 4.96 -8.51 0.46
N ALA A 133 6.05 -8.70 1.20
CA ALA A 133 7.15 -9.57 0.78
C ALA A 133 6.70 -11.03 0.56
N LEU A 134 5.79 -11.57 1.38
CA LEU A 134 5.19 -12.90 1.15
C LEU A 134 4.31 -12.93 -0.11
N LEU A 135 3.61 -11.84 -0.41
CA LEU A 135 2.69 -11.75 -1.55
C LEU A 135 3.41 -11.51 -2.87
N VAL A 136 4.36 -10.58 -2.92
CA VAL A 136 5.00 -10.10 -4.15
C VAL A 136 6.48 -10.41 -4.27
N GLY A 137 7.11 -10.98 -3.24
CA GLY A 137 8.55 -11.20 -3.19
C GLY A 137 9.28 -10.11 -2.39
N LYS A 138 10.26 -10.51 -1.59
CA LYS A 138 11.04 -9.62 -0.71
C LYS A 138 11.82 -8.58 -1.51
N GLU A 139 12.32 -8.96 -2.68
CA GLU A 139 13.03 -8.10 -3.62
C GLU A 139 12.15 -6.95 -4.15
N ASN A 140 10.87 -7.20 -4.40
CA ASN A 140 9.93 -6.20 -4.89
C ASN A 140 9.55 -5.20 -3.78
N MET A 141 9.32 -5.69 -2.55
CA MET A 141 9.09 -4.83 -1.40
C MET A 141 10.33 -3.99 -1.07
N ALA A 142 11.52 -4.60 -1.08
CA ALA A 142 12.78 -3.89 -0.85
C ALA A 142 13.05 -2.83 -1.93
N ALA A 143 12.75 -3.12 -3.20
CA ALA A 143 12.86 -2.15 -4.29
C ALA A 143 11.95 -0.93 -4.05
N ALA A 144 10.71 -1.15 -3.61
CA ALA A 144 9.80 -0.05 -3.27
C ALA A 144 10.35 0.82 -2.12
N ILE A 145 10.86 0.21 -1.05
CA ILE A 145 11.44 0.95 0.09
C ILE A 145 12.67 1.75 -0.34
N ARG A 146 13.58 1.15 -1.12
CA ARG A 146 14.76 1.85 -1.65
C ARG A 146 14.36 3.05 -2.50
N LYS A 147 13.36 2.89 -3.36
CA LYS A 147 12.82 3.99 -4.17
C LYS A 147 12.29 5.14 -3.30
N ILE A 148 11.62 4.84 -2.20
CA ILE A 148 11.15 5.84 -1.23
C ILE A 148 12.32 6.55 -0.54
N ILE A 149 13.38 5.82 -0.18
CA ILE A 149 14.62 6.39 0.39
C ILE A 149 15.28 7.34 -0.61
N ASP A 150 15.42 6.93 -1.86
CA ASP A 150 16.06 7.75 -2.91
C ASP A 150 15.26 9.04 -3.19
N MET A 151 13.95 9.00 -2.96
CA MET A 151 13.02 10.10 -3.23
C MET A 151 12.69 10.94 -1.98
N ARG A 152 13.38 10.76 -0.85
CA ARG A 152 13.00 11.34 0.46
C ARG A 152 12.86 12.86 0.49
N GLU A 153 13.53 13.59 -0.42
CA GLU A 153 13.40 15.05 -0.56
C GLU A 153 12.08 15.48 -1.23
N GLU A 154 11.43 14.58 -1.98
CA GLU A 154 10.22 14.85 -2.76
C GLU A 154 8.93 14.29 -2.12
N ILE A 155 9.08 13.50 -1.04
CA ILE A 155 7.99 12.96 -0.23
C ILE A 155 7.86 13.88 1.00
N HIS A 156 6.71 14.54 1.17
CA HIS A 156 6.49 15.58 2.19
C HIS A 156 7.06 15.20 3.59
N PRO A 157 8.12 15.86 4.08
CA PRO A 157 8.88 15.42 5.26
C PRO A 157 8.15 15.62 6.61
N THR A 158 7.09 16.43 6.65
CA THR A 158 6.48 16.91 7.92
C THR A 158 5.39 16.02 8.49
N LYS A 159 4.80 15.12 7.70
CA LYS A 159 3.81 14.11 8.17
C LYS A 159 4.33 12.67 8.13
N TYR A 160 5.17 12.34 7.15
CA TYR A 160 5.69 10.97 6.96
C TYR A 160 6.60 10.53 8.12
N SER A 161 7.39 11.46 8.69
CA SER A 161 8.41 11.22 9.71
C SER A 161 7.90 10.91 11.13
N LYS A 162 6.61 11.13 11.43
CA LYS A 162 6.08 10.91 12.79
C LYS A 162 5.34 9.59 12.99
N THR A 163 4.87 8.96 11.90
CA THR A 163 4.02 7.76 11.99
C THR A 163 4.55 6.56 11.22
N HIS A 164 5.65 6.71 10.46
CA HIS A 164 6.24 5.61 9.70
C HIS A 164 7.71 5.44 10.13
N PRO A 165 8.18 4.18 10.29
CA PRO A 165 9.59 3.94 10.51
C PRO A 165 10.44 4.42 9.34
N SER A 166 11.74 4.64 9.58
CA SER A 166 12.67 5.02 8.52
C SER A 166 12.75 3.92 7.45
N GLY A 167 13.07 4.28 6.21
CA GLY A 167 13.23 3.29 5.14
C GLY A 167 14.33 2.27 5.46
N HIS A 168 15.43 2.70 6.10
CA HIS A 168 16.49 1.79 6.55
C HIS A 168 16.00 0.82 7.61
N ALA A 169 15.19 1.29 8.56
CA ALA A 169 14.57 0.45 9.58
C ALA A 169 13.63 -0.60 8.96
N ARG A 170 12.83 -0.21 7.96
CA ARG A 170 11.96 -1.12 7.19
C ARG A 170 12.76 -2.18 6.42
N LEU A 171 13.87 -1.79 5.78
CA LEU A 171 14.77 -2.74 5.12
C LEU A 171 15.38 -3.74 6.12
N ALA A 172 15.79 -3.28 7.32
CA ALA A 172 16.31 -4.18 8.35
C ALA A 172 15.22 -5.15 8.86
N ALA A 173 13.98 -4.69 9.01
CA ALA A 173 12.86 -5.53 9.42
C ALA A 173 12.54 -6.65 8.40
N LEU A 174 12.75 -6.40 7.09
CA LEU A 174 12.61 -7.43 6.05
C LEU A 174 13.63 -8.55 6.16
N GLU A 175 14.72 -8.37 6.92
CA GLU A 175 15.70 -9.43 7.22
C GLU A 175 15.37 -10.25 8.47
N ASN A 176 14.32 -9.87 9.20
CA ASN A 176 13.96 -10.50 10.46
C ASN A 176 12.77 -11.45 10.30
N GLU A 177 13.04 -12.76 10.37
CA GLU A 177 12.02 -13.82 10.20
C GLU A 177 10.86 -13.74 11.20
N THR A 178 11.03 -13.12 12.37
CA THR A 178 9.93 -12.99 13.34
C THR A 178 8.75 -12.21 12.76
N TYR A 179 8.99 -11.17 11.96
CA TYR A 179 7.89 -10.47 11.28
C TYR A 179 7.19 -11.35 10.23
N PHE A 180 7.94 -12.23 9.56
CA PHE A 180 7.40 -13.18 8.60
C PHE A 180 6.58 -14.28 9.27
N ASP A 181 7.01 -14.77 10.42
CA ASP A 181 6.26 -15.76 11.19
C ASP A 181 4.89 -15.20 11.61
N VAL A 182 4.85 -13.99 12.15
CA VAL A 182 3.60 -13.30 12.50
C VAL A 182 2.76 -13.04 11.24
N ALA A 183 3.36 -12.59 10.14
CA ALA A 183 2.64 -12.37 8.88
C ALA A 183 2.02 -13.67 8.34
N ARG A 184 2.73 -14.81 8.38
CA ARG A 184 2.21 -16.12 8.00
C ARG A 184 1.03 -16.53 8.88
N MET A 185 1.12 -16.29 10.20
CA MET A 185 0.02 -16.57 11.13
C MET A 185 -1.23 -15.73 10.80
N ILE A 186 -1.05 -14.43 10.53
CA ILE A 186 -2.14 -13.54 10.11
C ILE A 186 -2.82 -14.05 8.82
N LEU A 187 -2.04 -14.41 7.80
CA LEU A 187 -2.58 -14.90 6.53
C LEU A 187 -3.27 -16.28 6.66
N ALA A 188 -2.80 -17.12 7.58
CA ALA A 188 -3.37 -18.43 7.84
C ALA A 188 -4.66 -18.36 8.68
N GLN A 189 -4.75 -17.40 9.61
CA GLN A 189 -5.89 -17.24 10.52
C GLN A 189 -6.31 -15.76 10.61
N PRO A 190 -6.93 -15.20 9.55
CA PRO A 190 -7.28 -13.77 9.49
C PRO A 190 -8.18 -13.31 10.64
N ASP A 191 -9.06 -14.19 11.14
CA ASP A 191 -9.96 -13.87 12.25
C ASP A 191 -9.24 -13.70 13.60
N ARG A 192 -8.01 -14.22 13.73
CA ARG A 192 -7.20 -14.17 14.96
C ARG A 192 -6.05 -13.16 14.88
N GLN A 193 -5.99 -12.37 13.81
CA GLN A 193 -4.92 -11.37 13.58
C GLN A 193 -4.61 -10.49 14.80
N MET A 194 -5.62 -10.12 15.58
CA MET A 194 -5.42 -9.27 16.77
C MET A 194 -4.72 -9.99 17.91
N GLU A 195 -5.00 -11.27 18.12
CA GLU A 195 -4.30 -12.05 19.14
C GLU A 195 -2.80 -12.14 18.82
N PHE A 196 -2.48 -12.31 17.53
CA PHE A 196 -1.09 -12.38 17.07
C PHE A 196 -0.38 -11.03 17.20
N ILE A 197 -1.05 -9.92 16.85
CA ILE A 197 -0.46 -8.58 16.96
C ILE A 197 -0.23 -8.21 18.44
N GLU A 198 -1.22 -8.40 19.32
CA GLU A 198 -1.08 -8.05 20.74
C GLU A 198 0.00 -8.89 21.44
N SER A 199 0.10 -10.18 21.13
CA SER A 199 1.18 -11.04 21.66
C SER A 199 2.55 -10.69 21.08
N PHE A 200 2.61 -10.12 19.88
CA PHE A 200 3.85 -9.71 19.24
C PHE A 200 4.39 -8.35 19.72
N LYS A 201 3.54 -7.41 20.17
CA LYS A 201 3.95 -6.06 20.58
C LYS A 201 5.17 -6.04 21.54
N PRO A 202 5.25 -6.86 22.61
CA PRO A 202 6.42 -6.85 23.50
C PRO A 202 7.71 -7.31 22.82
N LEU A 203 7.63 -8.27 21.89
CA LEU A 203 8.78 -8.74 21.12
C LEU A 203 9.22 -7.68 20.11
N HIS A 204 8.28 -7.06 19.42
CA HIS A 204 8.55 -5.93 18.53
C HIS A 204 9.34 -4.81 19.24
N GLN A 205 8.94 -4.42 20.46
CA GLN A 205 9.66 -3.40 21.23
C GLN A 205 11.13 -3.78 21.47
N LYS A 206 11.41 -5.05 21.76
CA LYS A 206 12.79 -5.56 21.91
C LYS A 206 13.54 -5.49 20.59
N LEU A 207 12.92 -5.97 19.49
CA LEU A 207 13.54 -5.98 18.16
C LEU A 207 13.90 -4.57 17.68
N VAL A 208 13.02 -3.59 17.89
CA VAL A 208 13.30 -2.19 17.55
C VAL A 208 14.46 -1.65 18.37
N ALA A 209 14.53 -1.98 19.67
CA ALA A 209 15.60 -1.51 20.55
C ALA A 209 16.97 -2.13 20.23
N THR A 210 17.03 -3.34 19.67
CA THR A 210 18.30 -4.09 19.52
C THR A 210 18.77 -4.31 18.09
N CYS A 211 17.85 -4.36 17.13
CA CYS A 211 18.14 -4.89 15.78
C CYS A 211 17.79 -3.92 14.65
N ILE A 212 17.04 -2.86 14.93
CA ILE A 212 16.57 -1.92 13.92
C ILE A 212 17.25 -0.57 14.16
N PRO A 213 18.10 -0.08 13.24
CA PRO A 213 18.76 1.21 13.40
C PRO A 213 17.72 2.33 13.46
N ALA A 214 17.97 3.31 14.34
CA ALA A 214 17.12 4.50 14.53
C ALA A 214 16.93 5.29 13.22
#